data_AF-A0A971IFS9-F1
#
_entry.id   AF-A0A971IFS9-F1
#
_cell.length_a   1.000
_cell.length_b   1.000
_cell.length_c   1.000
_cell.angle_alpha   90.00
_cell.angle_beta   90.00
_cell.angle_gamma   90.00
#
_symmetry.space_group_name_H-M   'P 1'
#
loop_
_entity.id
_entity.type
_entity.pdbx_description
1 polymer ?
#
loop_
_entity_poly.entity_id
_entity_poly.type
_entity_poly.pdbx_seq_one_letter_code
_entity_poly.pdbx_strand_id
1 'polypeptide(L)'
;MDDRQPREPDLTPTADLVHEHEVVLRVVTAMEREAARIRAGEQLDGDGIEKMVRFTREFTDGCHHHKEEQVLFPLLREKAPMAAGPVSVML
;
A
#
# COMPACT_ATOMS: atom_id res chain seq x y z
N MET A 1 3.52 -36.89 -2.93
CA MET A 1 2.75 -36.08 -3.88
C MET A 1 2.13 -34.98 -3.06
N ASP A 2 2.61 -33.76 -3.27
CA ASP A 2 2.23 -32.58 -2.52
C ASP A 2 0.95 -32.03 -3.14
N ASP A 3 -0.20 -32.48 -2.63
CA ASP A 3 -1.55 -32.03 -3.02
C ASP A 3 -1.82 -30.62 -2.45
N ARG A 4 -0.96 -29.66 -2.79
CA ARG A 4 -1.27 -28.24 -2.62
C ARG A 4 -2.25 -27.83 -3.73
N GLN A 5 -3.52 -28.06 -3.45
CA GLN A 5 -4.64 -27.42 -4.14
C GLN A 5 -4.34 -25.90 -4.24
N PRO A 6 -4.51 -25.26 -5.41
CA PRO A 6 -4.37 -23.81 -5.51
C PRO A 6 -5.37 -23.16 -4.55
N ARG A 7 -4.88 -22.33 -3.62
CA ARG A 7 -5.74 -21.61 -2.69
C ARG A 7 -6.64 -20.67 -3.49
N GLU A 8 -7.96 -20.81 -3.34
CA GLU A 8 -8.90 -19.82 -3.85
C GLU A 8 -8.48 -18.43 -3.38
N PRO A 9 -8.65 -17.37 -4.19
CA PRO A 9 -8.31 -16.02 -3.76
C PRO A 9 -9.08 -15.73 -2.49
N ASP A 10 -8.36 -15.36 -1.43
CA ASP A 10 -8.97 -15.07 -0.13
C ASP A 10 -9.77 -13.77 -0.27
N LEU A 11 -11.09 -13.87 -0.44
CA LEU A 11 -12.00 -12.75 -0.74
C LEU A 11 -12.33 -11.90 0.52
N THR A 12 -11.36 -11.72 1.42
CA THR A 12 -11.58 -10.93 2.64
C THR A 12 -11.18 -9.47 2.43
N PRO A 13 -11.86 -8.51 3.09
CA PRO A 13 -11.47 -7.10 3.01
C PRO A 13 -10.01 -6.84 3.40
N THR A 14 -9.47 -7.63 4.32
CA THR A 14 -8.06 -7.55 4.73
C THR A 14 -7.12 -8.14 3.68
N ALA A 15 -7.53 -9.17 2.94
CA ALA A 15 -6.74 -9.69 1.82
C ALA A 15 -6.71 -8.68 0.65
N ASP A 16 -7.80 -7.96 0.41
CA ASP A 16 -7.81 -6.84 -0.55
C ASP A 16 -6.80 -5.77 -0.15
N LEU A 17 -6.78 -5.34 1.12
CA LEU A 17 -5.78 -4.37 1.62
C LEU A 17 -4.34 -4.86 1.44
N VAL A 18 -4.08 -6.15 1.66
CA VAL A 18 -2.76 -6.75 1.41
C VAL A 18 -2.42 -6.72 -0.08
N HIS A 19 -3.37 -6.99 -0.98
CA HIS A 19 -3.15 -6.88 -2.41
C HIS A 19 -2.88 -5.43 -2.85
N GLU A 20 -3.60 -4.47 -2.28
CA GLU A 20 -3.35 -3.05 -2.53
C GLU A 20 -1.93 -2.64 -2.09
N HIS A 21 -1.43 -3.16 -0.97
CA HIS A 21 -0.04 -2.96 -0.57
C HIS A 21 0.95 -3.48 -1.62
N GLU A 22 0.69 -4.62 -2.28
CA GLU A 22 1.55 -5.09 -3.37
C GLU A 22 1.62 -4.10 -4.53
N VAL A 23 0.52 -3.42 -4.84
CA VAL A 23 0.47 -2.37 -5.87
C VAL A 23 1.22 -1.12 -5.40
N VAL A 24 1.00 -0.67 -4.17
CA VAL A 24 1.72 0.47 -3.57
C VAL A 24 3.24 0.24 -3.59
N LEU A 25 3.70 -0.94 -3.16
CA LEU A 25 5.12 -1.29 -3.12
C LEU A 25 5.78 -1.29 -4.51
N ARG A 26 5.05 -1.69 -5.56
CA ARG A 26 5.57 -1.60 -6.95
C ARG A 26 5.80 -0.15 -7.36
N VAL A 27 4.91 0.75 -6.99
CA VAL A 27 5.05 2.19 -7.27
C VAL A 27 6.18 2.79 -6.43
N VAL A 28 6.30 2.43 -5.15
CA VAL A 28 7.44 2.85 -4.31
C VAL A 28 8.78 2.38 -4.91
N THR A 29 8.84 1.14 -5.38
CA THR A 29 10.05 0.61 -6.07
C THR A 29 10.39 1.44 -7.32
N ALA A 30 9.38 1.89 -8.07
CA ALA A 30 9.58 2.77 -9.21
C ALA A 30 10.09 4.16 -8.79
N MET A 31 9.56 4.72 -7.70
CA MET A 31 10.02 5.99 -7.13
C MET A 31 11.49 5.90 -6.68
N GLU A 32 11.87 4.81 -6.02
CA GLU A 32 13.26 4.59 -5.57
C GLU A 32 14.24 4.54 -6.75
N ARG A 33 13.86 3.85 -7.83
CA ARG A 33 14.65 3.78 -9.07
C ARG A 33 14.80 5.16 -9.71
N GLU A 34 13.71 5.90 -9.83
CA GLU A 34 13.77 7.23 -10.43
C GLU A 34 14.59 8.20 -9.56
N ALA A 35 14.44 8.13 -8.24
CA ALA A 35 15.26 8.92 -7.32
C ALA A 35 16.76 8.56 -7.43
N ALA A 36 17.10 7.30 -7.67
CA ALA A 36 18.48 6.87 -7.89
C ALA A 36 19.04 7.42 -9.21
N ARG A 37 18.27 7.39 -10.30
CA ARG A 37 18.64 7.98 -11.61
C ARG A 37 18.89 9.48 -11.49
N ILE A 38 18.01 10.20 -10.81
CA ILE A 38 18.16 11.64 -10.53
C ILE A 38 19.46 11.91 -9.76
N ARG A 39 19.75 11.13 -8.71
CA ARG A 39 21.02 11.26 -7.94
C ARG A 39 22.26 10.96 -8.77
N ALA A 40 22.16 10.09 -9.77
CA ALA A 40 23.24 9.79 -10.71
C ALA A 40 23.43 10.86 -11.81
N GLY A 41 22.58 11.89 -11.85
CA GLY A 41 22.63 12.95 -12.86
C GLY A 41 22.02 12.54 -14.21
N GLU A 42 21.23 11.47 -14.24
CA GLU A 42 20.49 11.07 -15.45
C GLU A 42 19.33 12.02 -15.74
N GLN A 43 18.81 11.96 -16.97
CA GLN A 43 17.62 12.71 -17.35
C GLN A 43 16.40 12.25 -16.56
N LEU A 44 15.71 13.24 -15.99
CA LEU A 44 14.48 13.11 -15.23
C LEU A 44 13.31 12.67 -16.12
N ASP A 45 12.57 11.65 -15.69
CA ASP A 45 11.31 11.25 -16.30
C ASP A 45 10.13 11.99 -15.64
N GLY A 46 9.81 13.17 -16.16
CA GLY A 46 8.75 14.02 -15.61
C GLY A 46 7.36 13.38 -15.64
N ASP A 47 7.03 12.69 -16.73
CA ASP A 47 5.74 12.01 -16.89
C ASP A 47 5.62 10.82 -15.93
N GLY A 48 6.70 10.07 -15.74
CA GLY A 48 6.78 9.00 -14.75
C GLY A 48 6.55 9.53 -13.34
N ILE A 49 7.21 10.63 -12.98
CA ILE A 49 7.05 11.29 -11.67
C ILE A 49 5.62 11.77 -11.47
N GLU A 50 5.01 12.40 -12.48
CA GLU A 50 3.62 12.86 -12.37
C GLU A 50 2.66 11.70 -12.10
N LYS A 51 2.82 10.57 -12.81
CA LYS A 51 2.02 9.35 -12.58
C LYS A 51 2.22 8.79 -11.17
N MET A 52 3.46 8.78 -10.67
CA MET A 52 3.77 8.33 -9.31
C MET A 52 3.10 9.21 -8.26
N VAL A 53 3.19 10.54 -8.40
CA VAL A 53 2.52 11.48 -7.49
C VAL A 53 0.99 11.35 -7.55
N ARG A 54 0.43 11.21 -8.76
CA ARG A 54 -1.01 11.01 -8.94
C ARG A 54 -1.48 9.74 -8.26
N PHE A 55 -0.77 8.63 -8.46
CA PHE A 55 -1.07 7.36 -7.80
C PHE A 55 -1.08 7.50 -6.27
N THR A 56 -0.07 8.14 -5.68
CA THR A 56 -0.04 8.35 -4.22
C THR A 56 -1.26 9.12 -3.74
N ARG A 57 -1.62 10.22 -4.41
CA ARG A 57 -2.76 11.05 -4.00
C ARG A 57 -4.11 10.36 -4.17
N GLU A 58 -4.32 9.72 -5.31
CA GLU A 58 -5.64 9.20 -5.69
C GLU A 58 -5.88 7.79 -5.13
N PHE A 59 -4.84 6.95 -5.12
CA PHE A 59 -4.97 5.56 -4.69
C PHE A 59 -4.51 5.36 -3.24
N THR A 60 -3.26 5.71 -2.91
CA THR A 60 -2.73 5.47 -1.56
C THR A 60 -3.49 6.29 -0.51
N ASP A 61 -3.55 7.61 -0.66
CA ASP A 61 -4.23 8.49 0.29
C ASP A 61 -5.75 8.46 0.09
N GLY A 62 -6.19 8.59 -1.16
CA GLY A 62 -7.61 8.74 -1.48
C GLY A 62 -8.46 7.47 -1.32
N CYS A 63 -7.87 6.27 -1.36
CA CYS A 63 -8.60 5.02 -1.33
C CYS A 63 -8.10 4.06 -0.24
N HIS A 64 -6.81 3.73 -0.26
CA HIS A 64 -6.24 2.71 0.63
C HIS A 64 -6.24 3.15 2.09
N HIS A 65 -5.62 4.29 2.41
CA HIS A 65 -5.64 4.84 3.77
C HIS A 65 -7.07 5.12 4.26
N HIS A 66 -7.99 5.54 3.38
CA HIS A 66 -9.39 5.71 3.77
C HIS A 66 -10.01 4.42 4.33
N LYS A 67 -9.75 3.27 3.69
CA LYS A 67 -10.24 1.96 4.17
C LYS A 67 -9.61 1.60 5.51
N GLU A 68 -8.33 1.89 5.70
CA GLU A 68 -7.64 1.62 6.95
C GLU A 68 -8.12 2.54 8.08
N GLU A 69 -8.00 3.85 7.90
CA GLU A 69 -8.24 4.85 8.95
C GLU A 69 -9.71 5.01 9.31
N GLN A 70 -10.63 4.89 8.35
CA GLN A 70 -12.06 5.12 8.58
C GLN A 70 -12.83 3.84 8.91
N VAL A 71 -12.28 2.66 8.58
CA VAL A 71 -12.97 1.38 8.75
C VAL A 71 -12.17 0.40 9.60
N LEU A 72 -10.99 -0.02 9.16
CA LEU A 72 -10.25 -1.11 9.82
C LEU A 72 -9.70 -0.70 11.18
N PHE A 73 -9.01 0.43 11.28
CA PHE A 73 -8.34 0.90 12.48
C PHE A 73 -9.31 1.22 13.63
N PRO A 74 -10.47 1.87 13.41
CA PRO A 74 -11.48 2.02 14.45
C PRO A 74 -11.95 0.67 15.01
N LEU A 75 -12.20 -0.32 14.13
CA LEU A 75 -12.62 -1.65 14.53
C LEU A 75 -11.52 -2.40 15.28
N LEU A 76 -10.26 -2.29 14.86
CA LEU A 76 -9.13 -2.89 15.56
C LEU A 76 -8.96 -2.28 16.96
N ARG A 77 -9.14 -0.97 17.13
CA ARG A 77 -9.08 -0.33 18.46
C ARG A 77 -10.20 -0.82 19.39
N GLU A 78 -11.39 -1.08 18.85
CA GLU A 78 -12.52 -1.59 19.63
C GLU A 78 -12.38 -3.08 19.97
N LYS A 79 -12.00 -3.91 18.99
CA LYS A 79 -12.08 -5.37 19.08
C LYS A 79 -10.74 -6.05 19.41
N ALA A 80 -9.62 -5.38 19.20
CA ALA A 80 -8.27 -5.92 19.40
C ALA A 80 -7.38 -4.92 20.18
N PRO A 81 -7.53 -4.80 21.51
CA PRO A 81 -6.80 -3.81 22.32
C PRO A 81 -5.27 -3.84 22.15
N MET A 82 -4.71 -5.02 21.87
CA MET A 82 -3.26 -5.19 21.61
C MET A 82 -2.80 -4.49 20.32
N ALA A 83 -3.70 -4.28 19.35
CA ALA A 83 -3.42 -3.57 18.11
C ALA A 83 -3.50 -2.04 18.27
N ALA A 84 -4.05 -1.51 19.38
CA ALA A 84 -4.26 -0.08 19.56
C ALA A 84 -2.94 0.72 19.60
N GLY A 85 -1.87 0.15 20.15
CA GLY A 85 -0.54 0.77 20.16
C GLY A 85 0.01 0.98 18.74
N PRO A 86 0.18 -0.10 17.95
CA PRO A 86 0.58 -0.01 16.55
C PRO A 86 -0.32 0.88 15.70
N VAL A 87 -1.64 0.78 15.84
CA VAL A 87 -2.58 1.63 15.09
C VAL A 87 -2.38 3.11 15.42
N SER A 88 -2.04 3.46 16.67
CA SER A 88 -1.87 4.86 17.09
C SER A 88 -0.64 5.56 16.48
N VAL A 89 0.33 4.82 15.92
CA VAL A 89 1.49 5.43 15.24
C VAL A 89 1.31 5.54 13.73
N MET A 90 0.22 5.00 13.20
CA MET A 90 -0.14 5.04 11.78
C MET A 90 -1.18 6.14 11.46
N LEU A 91 -1.77 6.77 12.48
CA LEU A 91 -2.67 7.93 12.40
C LEU A 91 -1.90 9.23 12.68
#